data_AF-A0A498BWV6-F1
#
_entry.id   AF-A0A498BWV6-F1
#
_cell.length_a   1.000
_cell.length_b   1.000
_cell.length_c   1.000
_cell.angle_alpha   90.00
_cell.angle_beta   90.00
_cell.angle_gamma   90.00
#
_symmetry.space_group_name_H-M   'P 1'
#
loop_
_entity.id
_entity.type
_entity.pdbx_description
1 polymer ?
#
loop_
_entity_poly.entity_id
_entity_poly.type
_entity_poly.pdbx_seq_one_letter_code
_entity_poly.pdbx_strand_id
1 'polypeptide(L)'
;MDAAGTDLAAHNHCRLLWQPPEGLLARLPRYQALARIHREDRAHREAGQWKTLTTTEINPEVRAGVGGGAAFRIGLDNGRFVLHASLRLVLGIGGGGSVRLTLDTRHLDLWLTMLHQALVDVGYERVDWIDEDAFEQMSMLAYLSAVTLVDASLFLLRTTYSIRQWFERFTRRCDMASRIAYTLVNDPQRAAIAAWVRQLPPEALGPLLNTLTSEPRAFEVEGDQFNAEQSRRFHQQAILNCLQWIVSGVGEGVYGPKRFFLADDPNPAQKLFEKAVIRMGRDGRPTSESRRDAYEKNRRRLDSFMPSPSPTAGGREERRKYDNAVRMLSRHLSPIN
;
A
#
# COMPACT_ATOMS: atom_id res chain seq x y z
N MET A 1 6.07 -23.47 -56.46
CA MET A 1 6.76 -22.61 -55.46
C MET A 1 5.63 -21.78 -54.89
N ASP A 2 4.94 -22.32 -53.89
CA ASP A 2 3.64 -21.83 -53.43
C ASP A 2 3.67 -21.56 -51.93
N ALA A 3 3.24 -20.34 -51.62
CA ALA A 3 2.82 -19.69 -50.37
C ALA A 3 3.10 -20.34 -49.00
N ALA A 4 3.75 -19.55 -48.13
CA ALA A 4 3.33 -19.37 -46.74
C ALA A 4 3.85 -18.03 -46.20
N GLY A 5 3.18 -16.93 -46.58
CA GLY A 5 3.22 -15.71 -45.79
C GLY A 5 2.47 -15.96 -44.49
N THR A 6 3.14 -15.84 -43.34
CA THR A 6 2.45 -15.74 -42.05
C THR A 6 2.30 -14.26 -41.73
N ASP A 7 1.28 -13.67 -42.35
CA ASP A 7 0.74 -12.41 -41.87
C ASP A 7 -0.03 -12.71 -40.58
N LEU A 8 0.63 -12.54 -39.44
CA LEU A 8 0.01 -12.60 -38.11
C LEU A 8 -0.66 -11.25 -37.80
N ALA A 9 -1.40 -10.71 -38.76
CA ALA A 9 -2.37 -9.64 -38.54
C ALA A 9 -3.68 -10.23 -37.97
N ALA A 10 -3.57 -11.05 -36.92
CA ALA A 10 -4.70 -11.45 -36.11
C ALA A 10 -4.73 -10.52 -34.90
N HIS A 11 -5.68 -9.58 -34.87
CA HIS A 11 -6.05 -8.82 -33.67
C HIS A 11 -6.66 -9.78 -32.65
N ASN A 12 -5.83 -10.64 -32.06
CA ASN A 12 -6.25 -11.59 -31.05
C ASN A 12 -6.44 -10.82 -29.76
N HIS A 13 -7.70 -10.66 -29.35
CA HIS A 13 -8.03 -10.08 -28.05
C HIS A 13 -7.80 -11.13 -26.95
N CYS A 14 -6.62 -11.16 -26.33
CA CYS A 14 -6.40 -11.96 -25.13
C CYS A 14 -6.79 -11.15 -23.88
N ARG A 15 -7.52 -11.79 -22.97
CA ARG A 15 -7.87 -11.28 -21.65
C ARG A 15 -7.43 -12.28 -20.60
N LEU A 16 -6.78 -11.80 -19.54
CA LEU A 16 -6.52 -12.64 -18.38
C LEU A 16 -7.78 -12.69 -17.53
N LEU A 17 -8.44 -13.83 -17.54
CA LEU A 17 -9.54 -14.11 -16.63
C LEU A 17 -8.99 -14.83 -15.40
N TRP A 18 -9.40 -14.37 -14.22
CA TRP A 18 -9.00 -14.99 -12.98
C TRP A 18 -10.14 -15.01 -11.96
N GLN A 19 -10.20 -16.11 -11.22
CA GLN A 19 -11.12 -16.29 -10.12
C GLN A 19 -10.33 -16.09 -8.80
N PRO A 20 -10.44 -14.92 -8.15
CA PRO A 20 -9.68 -14.65 -6.93
C PRO A 20 -10.12 -15.57 -5.79
N PRO A 21 -9.20 -16.15 -5.02
CA PRO A 21 -9.55 -16.99 -3.89
C PRO A 21 -10.24 -16.17 -2.79
N GLU A 22 -11.17 -16.80 -2.07
CA GLU A 22 -11.96 -16.16 -1.01
C GLU A 22 -11.08 -15.45 0.04
N GLY A 23 -9.98 -16.08 0.45
CA GLY A 23 -9.05 -15.51 1.42
C GLY A 23 -8.40 -14.20 0.96
N LEU A 24 -8.16 -14.03 -0.34
CA LEU A 24 -7.66 -12.76 -0.89
C LEU A 24 -8.78 -11.72 -0.94
N LEU A 25 -9.98 -12.10 -1.37
CA LEU A 25 -11.12 -11.21 -1.41
C LEU A 25 -11.44 -10.66 -0.02
N ALA A 26 -11.42 -11.52 1.01
CA ALA A 26 -11.63 -11.12 2.39
C ALA A 26 -10.61 -10.08 2.88
N ARG A 27 -9.44 -9.96 2.23
CA ARG A 27 -8.41 -8.96 2.53
C ARG A 27 -8.60 -7.64 1.81
N LEU A 28 -9.47 -7.55 0.79
CA LEU A 28 -9.73 -6.28 0.09
C LEU A 28 -10.10 -5.17 1.09
N PRO A 29 -9.52 -3.95 0.98
CA PRO A 29 -9.81 -2.85 1.91
C PRO A 29 -11.32 -2.60 2.10
N ARG A 30 -12.08 -2.64 1.01
CA ARG A 30 -13.54 -2.48 1.01
C ARG A 30 -14.31 -3.54 1.82
N TYR A 31 -13.75 -4.75 2.00
CA TYR A 31 -14.37 -5.81 2.80
C TYR A 31 -13.81 -5.84 4.22
N GLN A 32 -12.54 -5.46 4.39
CA GLN A 32 -11.93 -5.27 5.71
C GLN A 32 -12.63 -4.17 6.52
N ALA A 33 -13.25 -3.19 5.85
CA ALA A 33 -14.11 -2.18 6.47
C ALA A 33 -15.43 -2.73 7.07
N LEU A 34 -15.86 -3.93 6.68
CA LEU A 34 -17.11 -4.55 7.13
C LEU A 34 -16.92 -5.41 8.39
N ALA A 35 -18.02 -5.61 9.12
CA ALA A 35 -18.09 -6.61 10.18
C ALA A 35 -17.74 -8.01 9.65
N ARG A 36 -17.11 -8.85 10.48
CA ARG A 36 -16.54 -10.14 10.05
C ARG A 36 -17.52 -11.03 9.28
N ILE A 37 -18.75 -11.19 9.76
CA ILE A 37 -19.78 -12.01 9.10
C ILE A 37 -20.09 -11.46 7.69
N HIS A 38 -20.29 -10.14 7.59
CA HIS A 38 -20.59 -9.50 6.30
C HIS A 38 -19.39 -9.56 5.35
N ARG A 39 -18.15 -9.49 5.88
CA ARG A 39 -16.91 -9.65 5.12
C ARG A 39 -16.82 -11.04 4.50
N GLU A 40 -17.03 -12.09 5.30
CA GLU A 40 -17.01 -13.49 4.88
C GLU A 40 -18.11 -13.74 3.82
N ASP A 41 -19.34 -13.32 4.07
CA ASP A 41 -20.46 -13.47 3.13
C ASP A 41 -20.23 -12.77 1.78
N ARG A 42 -19.55 -11.62 1.77
CA ARG A 42 -19.24 -10.87 0.54
C ARG A 42 -18.09 -11.51 -0.21
N ALA A 43 -17.02 -11.90 0.49
CA ALA A 43 -15.90 -12.62 -0.10
C ALA A 43 -16.35 -13.95 -0.72
N HIS A 44 -17.16 -14.73 0.00
CA HIS A 44 -17.67 -16.02 -0.45
C HIS A 44 -18.51 -15.90 -1.73
N ARG A 45 -19.43 -14.92 -1.79
CA ARG A 45 -20.25 -14.66 -2.99
C ARG A 45 -19.44 -14.24 -4.22
N GLU A 46 -18.32 -13.55 -4.02
CA GLU A 46 -17.48 -13.06 -5.12
C GLU A 46 -16.39 -14.06 -5.53
N ALA A 47 -15.98 -14.98 -4.63
CA ALA A 47 -14.97 -16.00 -4.91
C ALA A 47 -15.34 -16.94 -6.07
N GLY A 48 -16.62 -17.01 -6.45
CA GLY A 48 -17.13 -17.76 -7.61
C GLY A 48 -17.10 -17.01 -8.94
N GLN A 49 -16.71 -15.73 -8.97
CA GLN A 49 -16.89 -14.86 -10.13
C GLN A 49 -15.58 -14.62 -10.88
N TRP A 50 -15.59 -14.92 -12.17
CA TRP A 50 -14.47 -14.61 -13.07
C TRP A 50 -14.29 -13.10 -13.24
N LYS A 51 -13.08 -12.61 -13.00
CA LYS A 51 -12.70 -11.20 -13.17
C LYS A 51 -11.79 -11.06 -14.38
N THR A 52 -12.02 -10.01 -15.17
CA THR A 52 -11.12 -9.61 -16.26
C THR A 52 -10.02 -8.73 -15.68
N LEU A 53 -8.82 -9.28 -15.50
CA LEU A 53 -7.72 -8.55 -14.87
C LEU A 53 -6.94 -7.66 -15.84
N THR A 54 -7.12 -7.87 -17.15
CA THR A 54 -6.40 -7.13 -18.18
C THR A 54 -7.31 -6.68 -19.32
N THR A 55 -7.06 -5.48 -19.83
CA THR A 55 -7.67 -4.94 -21.05
C THR A 55 -6.71 -5.05 -22.22
N THR A 56 -7.25 -5.22 -23.43
CA THR A 56 -6.51 -5.66 -24.61
C THR A 56 -5.36 -4.76 -25.03
N GLU A 57 -4.23 -5.39 -25.39
CA GLU A 57 -3.35 -5.10 -26.53
C GLU A 57 -2.26 -6.20 -26.54
N ILE A 58 -2.45 -7.29 -27.30
CA ILE A 58 -1.34 -8.23 -27.53
C ILE A 58 -0.39 -7.54 -28.52
N ASN A 59 0.64 -6.90 -28.01
CA ASN A 59 1.78 -6.52 -28.82
C ASN A 59 2.81 -7.65 -28.72
N PRO A 60 3.01 -8.47 -29.78
CA PRO A 60 4.07 -9.45 -29.79
C PRO A 60 5.41 -8.69 -29.70
N GLU A 61 6.10 -8.84 -28.57
CA GLU A 61 7.47 -8.37 -28.43
C GLU A 61 8.43 -9.54 -28.53
N VAL A 62 9.41 -9.43 -29.42
CA VAL A 62 10.60 -10.30 -29.39
C VAL A 62 11.52 -9.78 -28.28
N ARG A 63 11.16 -10.05 -27.03
CA ARG A 63 12.13 -10.02 -25.93
C ARG A 63 12.62 -11.45 -25.68
N ALA A 64 13.88 -11.69 -26.03
CA ALA A 64 14.59 -12.84 -25.52
C ALA A 64 14.69 -12.71 -23.99
N GLY A 65 14.00 -13.59 -23.27
CA GLY A 65 14.06 -13.67 -21.81
C GLY A 65 13.15 -12.66 -21.12
N VAL A 66 11.98 -13.13 -20.66
CA VAL A 66 11.52 -12.70 -19.34
C VAL A 66 12.69 -13.04 -18.40
N GLY A 67 13.38 -12.04 -17.87
CA GLY A 67 14.73 -12.17 -17.32
C GLY A 67 14.92 -13.41 -16.44
N GLY A 68 15.96 -14.20 -16.73
CA GLY A 68 16.62 -15.18 -15.87
C GLY A 68 15.83 -16.32 -15.20
N GLY A 69 14.49 -16.32 -15.18
CA GLY A 69 13.71 -17.35 -14.49
C GLY A 69 12.25 -17.01 -14.14
N ALA A 70 11.78 -15.77 -14.29
CA ALA A 70 10.39 -15.42 -14.00
C ALA A 70 9.46 -15.70 -15.19
N ALA A 71 8.27 -16.26 -14.93
CA ALA A 71 7.27 -16.52 -15.98
C ALA A 71 6.46 -15.26 -16.38
N PHE A 72 6.52 -14.21 -15.55
CA PHE A 72 5.86 -12.92 -15.75
C PHE A 72 6.56 -11.78 -14.97
N ARG A 73 6.19 -10.54 -15.29
CA ARG A 73 6.62 -9.31 -14.62
C ARG A 73 5.58 -8.20 -14.78
N ILE A 74 5.36 -7.37 -13.76
CA ILE A 74 4.52 -6.17 -13.85
C ILE A 74 5.44 -4.96 -14.09
N GLY A 75 5.14 -4.21 -15.14
CA GLY A 75 5.83 -2.98 -15.49
C GLY A 75 4.86 -1.81 -15.68
N LEU A 76 5.44 -0.69 -16.08
CA LEU A 76 4.72 0.52 -16.43
C LEU A 76 5.07 0.91 -17.86
N ASP A 77 4.05 1.16 -18.68
CA ASP A 77 4.21 1.59 -20.08
C ASP A 77 3.26 2.76 -20.35
N ASN A 78 3.82 3.91 -20.74
CA ASN A 78 3.06 5.14 -21.01
C ASN A 78 2.05 5.50 -19.91
N GLY A 79 2.43 5.30 -18.64
CA GLY A 79 1.59 5.57 -17.47
C GLY A 79 0.50 4.53 -17.19
N ARG A 80 0.48 3.41 -17.90
CA ARG A 80 -0.41 2.28 -17.65
C ARG A 80 0.35 1.10 -17.06
N PHE A 81 -0.27 0.43 -16.10
CA PHE A 81 0.28 -0.83 -15.59
C PHE A 81 0.14 -1.93 -16.62
N VAL A 82 1.19 -2.71 -16.79
CA VAL A 82 1.29 -3.73 -17.83
C VAL A 82 1.87 -5.01 -17.25
N LEU A 83 1.19 -6.12 -17.48
CA LEU A 83 1.71 -7.46 -17.25
C LEU A 83 2.45 -7.94 -18.49
N HIS A 84 3.74 -8.22 -18.34
CA HIS A 84 4.53 -8.98 -19.30
C HIS A 84 4.51 -10.44 -18.87
N ALA A 85 4.00 -11.34 -19.71
CA ALA A 85 3.89 -12.75 -19.38
C ALA A 85 4.42 -13.62 -20.52
N SER A 86 5.09 -14.73 -20.19
CA SER A 86 5.47 -15.71 -21.22
C SER A 86 4.23 -16.33 -21.87
N LEU A 87 4.31 -16.65 -23.17
CA LEU A 87 3.23 -17.36 -23.88
C LEU A 87 2.92 -18.72 -23.25
N ARG A 88 3.94 -19.39 -22.69
CA ARG A 88 3.76 -20.63 -21.92
C ARG A 88 2.84 -20.44 -20.71
N LEU A 89 2.97 -19.33 -19.98
CA LEU A 89 2.12 -19.03 -18.83
C LEU A 89 0.67 -18.75 -19.25
N VAL A 90 0.49 -18.02 -20.36
CA VAL A 90 -0.84 -17.54 -20.77
C VAL A 90 -1.62 -18.56 -21.59
N LEU A 91 -0.93 -19.31 -22.46
CA LEU A 91 -1.56 -20.22 -23.42
C LEU A 91 -1.20 -21.71 -23.18
N GLY A 92 -0.28 -22.01 -22.25
CA GLY A 92 0.22 -23.38 -22.04
C GLY A 92 1.10 -23.91 -23.17
N ILE A 93 1.31 -23.13 -24.23
CA ILE A 93 2.06 -23.53 -25.43
C ILE A 93 3.56 -23.38 -25.16
N GLY A 94 4.31 -24.47 -25.36
CA GLY A 94 5.77 -24.47 -25.34
C GLY A 94 6.31 -23.79 -26.59
N GLY A 95 6.76 -22.54 -26.45
CA GLY A 95 7.39 -21.75 -27.50
C GLY A 95 7.99 -20.48 -26.91
N GLY A 96 9.10 -19.99 -27.45
CA GLY A 96 9.69 -18.73 -27.04
C GLY A 96 8.77 -17.56 -27.40
N GLY A 97 8.49 -16.68 -26.45
CA GLY A 97 7.71 -15.45 -26.68
C GLY A 97 6.98 -14.96 -25.44
N SER A 98 6.57 -13.70 -25.47
CA SER A 98 5.84 -13.04 -24.39
C SER A 98 4.70 -12.21 -24.92
N VAL A 99 3.67 -12.04 -24.10
CA VAL A 99 2.56 -11.11 -24.32
C VAL A 99 2.64 -9.95 -23.36
N ARG A 100 2.17 -8.81 -23.85
CA ARG A 100 1.89 -7.61 -23.06
C ARG A 100 0.39 -7.57 -22.78
N LEU A 101 -0.01 -7.33 -21.54
CA LEU A 101 -1.42 -7.21 -21.15
C LEU A 101 -1.58 -6.00 -20.22
N THR A 102 -2.31 -4.98 -20.66
CA THR A 102 -2.59 -3.80 -19.83
C THR A 102 -3.51 -4.18 -18.69
N LEU A 103 -3.19 -3.79 -17.45
CA LEU A 103 -4.03 -4.12 -16.29
C LEU A 103 -5.36 -3.36 -16.34
N ASP A 104 -6.45 -4.03 -15.98
CA ASP A 104 -7.77 -3.42 -15.84
C ASP A 104 -7.84 -2.59 -14.56
N THR A 105 -7.95 -1.28 -14.72
CA THR A 105 -7.96 -0.33 -13.61
C THR A 105 -9.20 -0.45 -12.73
N ARG A 106 -10.28 -1.10 -13.21
CA ARG A 106 -11.51 -1.36 -12.41
C ARG A 106 -11.28 -2.34 -11.26
N HIS A 107 -10.17 -3.07 -11.28
CA HIS A 107 -9.78 -4.02 -10.25
C HIS A 107 -8.44 -3.65 -9.60
N LEU A 108 -8.10 -2.36 -9.59
CA LEU A 108 -6.85 -1.87 -9.02
C LEU A 108 -6.76 -2.14 -7.51
N ASP A 109 -7.87 -2.14 -6.79
CA ASP A 109 -7.94 -2.54 -5.37
C ASP A 109 -7.49 -4.00 -5.16
N LEU A 110 -7.91 -4.91 -6.05
CA LEU A 110 -7.48 -6.30 -6.08
C LEU A 110 -5.98 -6.41 -6.39
N TRP A 111 -5.49 -5.65 -7.38
CA TRP A 111 -4.06 -5.60 -7.71
C TRP A 111 -3.20 -5.09 -6.54
N LEU A 112 -3.62 -4.02 -5.87
CA LEU A 112 -2.94 -3.49 -4.69
C LEU A 112 -2.98 -4.48 -3.51
N THR A 113 -4.07 -5.23 -3.35
CA THR A 113 -4.19 -6.28 -2.33
C THR A 113 -3.27 -7.47 -2.65
N MET A 114 -3.14 -7.86 -3.91
CA MET A 114 -2.18 -8.89 -4.35
C MET A 114 -0.74 -8.44 -4.14
N LEU A 115 -0.43 -7.17 -4.44
CA LEU A 115 0.87 -6.56 -4.15
C LEU A 115 1.17 -6.62 -2.65
N HIS A 116 0.22 -6.21 -1.81
CA HIS A 116 0.36 -6.28 -0.37
C HIS A 116 0.65 -7.71 0.10
N GLN A 117 -0.08 -8.70 -0.42
CA GLN A 117 0.15 -10.10 -0.07
C GLN A 117 1.54 -10.57 -0.46
N ALA A 118 1.98 -10.26 -1.68
CA ALA A 118 3.31 -10.64 -2.14
C ALA A 118 4.41 -10.01 -1.27
N LEU A 119 4.24 -8.74 -0.87
CA LEU A 119 5.13 -8.08 0.08
C LEU A 119 5.12 -8.77 1.44
N VAL A 120 3.96 -9.10 1.99
CA VAL A 120 3.84 -9.85 3.25
C VAL A 120 4.62 -11.16 3.19
N ASP A 121 4.49 -11.91 2.10
CA ASP A 121 5.13 -13.22 1.91
C ASP A 121 6.65 -13.13 1.88
N VAL A 122 7.21 -12.04 1.32
CA VAL A 122 8.67 -11.78 1.31
C VAL A 122 9.14 -10.91 2.47
N GLY A 123 8.29 -10.64 3.47
CA GLY A 123 8.65 -9.78 4.61
C GLY A 123 8.99 -8.35 4.21
N TYR A 124 8.28 -7.82 3.21
CA TYR A 124 8.41 -6.48 2.63
C TYR A 124 9.79 -6.21 2.03
N GLU A 125 10.50 -7.25 1.61
CA GLU A 125 11.66 -7.11 0.71
C GLU A 125 11.22 -6.77 -0.71
N ARG A 126 12.19 -6.43 -1.56
CA ARG A 126 11.95 -6.15 -2.98
C ARG A 126 11.25 -7.34 -3.65
N VAL A 127 10.21 -7.06 -4.43
CA VAL A 127 9.50 -8.05 -5.22
C VAL A 127 10.05 -8.02 -6.64
N ASP A 128 10.85 -9.02 -7.02
CA ASP A 128 11.63 -9.00 -8.27
C ASP A 128 10.80 -9.06 -9.56
N TRP A 129 9.54 -9.49 -9.47
CA TRP A 129 8.62 -9.52 -10.60
C TRP A 129 7.87 -8.20 -10.82
N ILE A 130 8.18 -7.14 -10.06
CA ILE A 130 7.61 -5.80 -10.28
C ILE A 130 8.74 -4.82 -10.56
N ASP A 131 8.61 -4.08 -11.66
CA ASP A 131 9.53 -3.01 -11.99
C ASP A 131 9.49 -1.89 -10.96
N GLU A 132 10.63 -1.24 -10.75
CA GLU A 132 10.77 -0.13 -9.80
C GLU A 132 9.69 0.96 -10.03
N ASP A 133 9.53 1.40 -11.28
CA ASP A 133 8.58 2.45 -11.63
C ASP A 133 7.12 2.04 -11.39
N ALA A 134 6.79 0.77 -11.67
CA ALA A 134 5.46 0.24 -11.41
C ALA A 134 5.20 0.15 -9.90
N PHE A 135 6.19 -0.32 -9.14
CA PHE A 135 6.12 -0.40 -7.69
C PHE A 135 5.98 0.98 -7.03
N GLU A 136 6.74 1.98 -7.50
CA GLU A 136 6.65 3.37 -7.05
C GLU A 136 5.24 3.93 -7.29
N GLN A 137 4.70 3.76 -8.51
CA GLN A 137 3.34 4.25 -8.82
C GLN A 137 2.24 3.54 -8.02
N MET A 138 2.34 2.21 -7.84
CA MET A 138 1.39 1.48 -7.00
C MET A 138 1.44 1.95 -5.54
N SER A 139 2.63 2.25 -5.02
CA SER A 139 2.82 2.78 -3.67
C SER A 139 2.20 4.18 -3.53
N MET A 140 2.38 5.06 -4.52
CA MET A 140 1.73 6.38 -4.54
C MET A 140 0.20 6.28 -4.59
N LEU A 141 -0.34 5.36 -5.39
CA LEU A 141 -1.79 5.09 -5.46
C LEU A 141 -2.34 4.58 -4.14
N ALA A 142 -1.65 3.65 -3.49
CA ALA A 142 -2.03 3.14 -2.18
C ALA A 142 -2.06 4.27 -1.14
N TYR A 143 -1.03 5.14 -1.13
CA TYR A 143 -1.00 6.34 -0.28
C TYR A 143 -2.20 7.25 -0.56
N LEU A 144 -2.42 7.63 -1.82
CA LEU A 144 -3.50 8.54 -2.22
C LEU A 144 -4.87 7.98 -1.84
N SER A 145 -5.09 6.68 -2.05
CA SER A 145 -6.33 6.00 -1.66
C SER A 145 -6.56 6.06 -0.14
N ALA A 146 -5.51 5.84 0.66
CA ALA A 146 -5.60 5.89 2.10
C ALA A 146 -5.89 7.30 2.65
N VAL A 147 -5.31 8.35 2.06
CA VAL A 147 -5.44 9.72 2.58
C VAL A 147 -6.63 10.51 2.02
N THR A 148 -7.17 10.09 0.86
CA THR A 148 -8.31 10.77 0.23
C THR A 148 -9.61 10.01 0.31
N LEU A 149 -9.57 8.71 0.67
CA LEU A 149 -10.67 7.76 0.52
C LEU A 149 -11.23 7.64 -0.91
N VAL A 150 -10.51 8.17 -1.90
CA VAL A 150 -10.88 8.06 -3.31
C VAL A 150 -10.38 6.71 -3.82
N ASP A 151 -11.21 6.03 -4.60
CA ASP A 151 -10.82 4.81 -5.29
C ASP A 151 -9.54 5.05 -6.13
N ALA A 152 -8.55 4.19 -5.97
CA ALA A 152 -7.27 4.25 -6.68
C ALA A 152 -7.46 4.44 -8.21
N SER A 153 -8.49 3.81 -8.79
CA SER A 153 -8.80 3.87 -10.22
C SER A 153 -9.19 5.28 -10.70
N LEU A 154 -9.81 6.10 -9.84
CA LEU A 154 -10.20 7.46 -10.19
C LEU A 154 -8.99 8.38 -10.38
N PHE A 155 -7.86 8.09 -9.73
CA PHE A 155 -6.61 8.80 -9.97
C PHE A 155 -6.03 8.50 -11.37
N LEU A 156 -6.32 7.32 -11.92
CA LEU A 156 -5.90 6.94 -13.26
C LEU A 156 -6.81 7.48 -14.37
N LEU A 157 -8.08 7.77 -14.05
CA LEU A 157 -9.06 8.30 -15.01
C LEU A 157 -8.97 9.82 -15.20
N ARG A 158 -8.30 10.55 -14.29
CA ARG A 158 -8.19 12.02 -14.35
C ARG A 158 -7.01 12.44 -15.23
N THR A 159 -7.29 12.76 -16.48
CA THR A 159 -6.31 13.08 -17.53
C THR A 159 -5.50 14.36 -17.30
N THR A 160 -5.86 15.21 -16.34
CA THR A 160 -5.20 16.51 -16.13
C THR A 160 -3.91 16.42 -15.30
N TYR A 161 -3.75 15.41 -14.45
CA TYR A 161 -2.59 15.28 -13.57
C TYR A 161 -2.10 13.85 -13.47
N SER A 162 -0.79 13.65 -13.54
CA SER A 162 -0.18 12.34 -13.25
C SER A 162 -0.33 11.99 -11.75
N ILE A 163 -0.23 10.69 -11.42
CA ILE A 163 -0.24 10.20 -10.02
C ILE A 163 0.81 10.95 -9.18
N ARG A 164 2.01 11.16 -9.75
CA ARG A 164 3.09 11.89 -9.10
C ARG A 164 2.71 13.35 -8.82
N GLN A 165 2.05 14.02 -9.76
CA GLN A 165 1.58 15.40 -9.56
C GLN A 165 0.51 15.48 -8.48
N TRP A 166 -0.41 14.51 -8.40
CA TRP A 166 -1.36 14.41 -7.29
C TRP A 166 -0.64 14.21 -5.96
N PHE A 167 0.23 13.23 -5.87
CA PHE A 167 1.04 12.95 -4.68
C PHE A 167 1.82 14.19 -4.23
N GLU A 168 2.49 14.87 -5.16
CA GLU A 168 3.20 16.12 -4.87
C GLU A 168 2.26 17.22 -4.38
N ARG A 169 1.08 17.39 -4.98
CA ARG A 169 0.13 18.42 -4.57
C ARG A 169 -0.39 18.17 -3.15
N PHE A 170 -0.71 16.91 -2.82
CA PHE A 170 -1.12 16.52 -1.47
C PHE A 170 0.03 16.68 -0.46
N THR A 171 1.26 16.40 -0.86
CA THR A 171 2.43 16.53 0.04
C THR A 171 3.02 17.95 0.13
N ARG A 172 2.72 18.86 -0.80
CA ARG A 172 3.23 20.26 -0.81
C ARG A 172 2.34 21.25 -0.04
N ARG A 173 1.05 20.99 0.11
CA ARG A 173 0.15 21.93 0.80
C ARG A 173 0.40 21.90 2.31
N CYS A 174 0.75 23.05 2.87
CA CYS A 174 1.20 23.17 4.25
C CYS A 174 0.16 22.77 5.30
N ASP A 175 -1.14 22.90 4.99
CA ASP A 175 -2.26 22.51 5.86
C ASP A 175 -2.78 21.09 5.59
N MET A 176 -2.31 20.42 4.52
CA MET A 176 -2.82 19.11 4.14
C MET A 176 -2.46 18.04 5.17
N ALA A 177 -1.31 18.14 5.81
CA ALA A 177 -0.95 17.23 6.91
C ALA A 177 -1.98 17.29 8.05
N SER A 178 -2.41 18.49 8.44
CA SER A 178 -3.45 18.70 9.45
C SER A 178 -4.80 18.13 9.02
N ARG A 179 -5.18 18.31 7.74
CA ARG A 179 -6.42 17.73 7.19
C ARG A 179 -6.38 16.21 7.14
N ILE A 180 -5.27 15.62 6.69
CA ILE A 180 -5.08 14.15 6.68
C ILE A 180 -5.17 13.61 8.10
N ALA A 181 -4.49 14.26 9.06
CA ALA A 181 -4.56 13.88 10.45
C ALA A 181 -6.00 13.96 11.00
N TYR A 182 -6.74 15.04 10.69
CA TYR A 182 -8.14 15.18 11.06
C TYR A 182 -9.00 14.04 10.48
N THR A 183 -8.86 13.73 9.19
CA THR A 183 -9.58 12.63 8.52
C THR A 183 -9.28 11.28 9.16
N LEU A 184 -8.01 10.96 9.43
CA LEU A 184 -7.61 9.71 10.09
C LEU A 184 -8.20 9.55 11.50
N VAL A 185 -8.62 10.64 12.14
CA VAL A 185 -9.19 10.64 13.50
C VAL A 185 -10.72 10.64 13.46
N ASN A 186 -11.33 11.50 12.64
CA ASN A 186 -12.74 11.86 12.74
C ASN A 186 -13.62 11.31 11.61
N ASP A 187 -13.06 10.79 10.52
CA ASP A 187 -13.86 10.40 9.36
C ASP A 187 -14.85 9.27 9.74
N PRO A 188 -16.15 9.38 9.39
CA PRO A 188 -17.14 8.35 9.66
C PRO A 188 -16.79 6.98 9.05
N GLN A 189 -16.01 6.96 7.97
CA GLN A 189 -15.52 5.76 7.30
C GLN A 189 -14.18 5.27 7.87
N ARG A 190 -13.87 5.55 9.14
CA ARG A 190 -12.64 5.14 9.83
C ARG A 190 -12.27 3.66 9.64
N ALA A 191 -13.26 2.76 9.56
CA ALA A 191 -13.00 1.34 9.30
C ALA A 191 -12.42 1.10 7.90
N ALA A 192 -12.87 1.84 6.88
CA ALA A 192 -12.33 1.78 5.53
C ALA A 192 -10.92 2.38 5.46
N ILE A 193 -10.69 3.51 6.13
CA ILE A 193 -9.35 4.10 6.26
C ILE A 193 -8.39 3.09 6.91
N ALA A 194 -8.79 2.50 8.05
CA ALA A 194 -7.97 1.52 8.77
C ALA A 194 -7.61 0.33 7.87
N ALA A 195 -8.57 -0.17 7.10
CA ALA A 195 -8.36 -1.25 6.15
C ALA A 195 -7.34 -0.93 5.05
N TRP A 196 -7.35 0.31 4.54
CA TRP A 196 -6.34 0.79 3.60
C TRP A 196 -4.97 0.98 4.24
N VAL A 197 -4.91 1.64 5.41
CA VAL A 197 -3.64 1.93 6.12
C VAL A 197 -2.91 0.65 6.49
N ARG A 198 -3.63 -0.40 6.93
CA ARG A 198 -3.07 -1.71 7.23
C ARG A 198 -2.38 -2.37 6.04
N GLN A 199 -2.76 -2.00 4.82
CA GLN A 199 -2.27 -2.62 3.58
C GLN A 199 -1.25 -1.77 2.82
N LEU A 200 -0.93 -0.57 3.31
CA LEU A 200 0.08 0.27 2.70
C LEU A 200 1.44 -0.45 2.64
N PRO A 201 2.17 -0.37 1.51
CA PRO A 201 3.57 -0.76 1.49
C PRO A 201 4.42 0.20 2.35
N PRO A 202 5.62 -0.21 2.80
CA PRO A 202 6.54 0.66 3.52
C PRO A 202 6.80 2.01 2.84
N GLU A 203 6.86 2.00 1.51
CA GLU A 203 7.08 3.16 0.63
C GLU A 203 5.90 4.15 0.63
N ALA A 204 4.72 3.74 1.12
CA ALA A 204 3.56 4.60 1.30
C ALA A 204 3.32 4.94 2.77
N LEU A 205 3.48 3.96 3.66
CA LEU A 205 3.32 4.15 5.11
C LEU A 205 4.40 5.07 5.68
N GLY A 206 5.65 4.96 5.22
CA GLY A 206 6.75 5.83 5.62
C GLY A 206 6.46 7.30 5.33
N PRO A 207 6.12 7.68 4.08
CA PRO A 207 5.68 9.03 3.75
C PRO A 207 4.46 9.50 4.53
N LEU A 208 3.48 8.62 4.80
CA LEU A 208 2.33 8.96 5.65
C LEU A 208 2.79 9.34 7.07
N LEU A 209 3.65 8.54 7.69
CA LEU A 209 4.21 8.86 9.02
C LEU A 209 5.06 10.13 8.99
N ASN A 210 5.81 10.38 7.91
CA ASN A 210 6.54 11.62 7.72
C ASN A 210 5.62 12.84 7.61
N THR A 211 4.50 12.71 6.88
CA THR A 211 3.46 13.75 6.79
C THR A 211 2.84 14.00 8.16
N LEU A 212 2.48 12.96 8.92
CA LEU A 212 1.87 13.13 10.24
C LEU A 212 2.84 13.67 11.30
N THR A 213 4.15 13.53 11.09
CA THR A 213 5.18 14.15 11.95
C THR A 213 5.70 15.48 11.41
N SER A 214 5.00 16.10 10.44
CA SER A 214 5.30 17.47 10.02
C SER A 214 4.81 18.47 11.06
N GLU A 215 5.27 19.72 10.94
CA GLU A 215 4.83 20.82 11.78
C GLU A 215 3.29 20.97 11.73
N PRO A 216 2.59 20.88 12.88
CA PRO A 216 1.15 21.10 12.96
C PRO A 216 0.81 22.56 12.67
N ARG A 217 -0.15 22.79 11.78
CA ARG A 217 -0.60 24.14 11.38
C ARG A 217 -2.09 24.28 11.54
N ALA A 218 -2.52 25.51 11.83
CA ALA A 218 -3.94 25.84 11.83
C ALA A 218 -4.56 25.54 10.45
N PHE A 219 -5.79 25.06 10.44
CA PHE A 219 -6.48 24.59 9.25
C PHE A 219 -7.99 24.69 9.43
N GLU A 220 -8.73 24.50 8.34
CA GLU A 220 -10.19 24.58 8.32
C GLU A 220 -10.78 23.37 7.59
N VAL A 221 -11.82 22.75 8.15
CA VAL A 221 -12.58 21.66 7.54
C VAL A 221 -14.06 21.97 7.69
N GLU A 222 -14.79 22.01 6.57
CA GLU A 222 -16.25 22.22 6.57
C GLU A 222 -16.72 23.47 7.33
N GLY A 223 -15.90 24.53 7.38
CA GLY A 223 -16.17 25.77 8.09
C GLY A 223 -15.69 25.79 9.55
N ASP A 224 -15.30 24.65 10.11
CA ASP A 224 -14.70 24.56 11.44
C ASP A 224 -13.21 24.89 11.39
N GLN A 225 -12.77 25.85 12.20
CA GLN A 225 -11.39 26.27 12.31
C GLN A 225 -10.69 25.59 13.50
N PHE A 226 -9.50 25.06 13.24
CA PHE A 226 -8.66 24.41 14.23
C PHE A 226 -7.32 25.12 14.34
N ASN A 227 -6.90 25.43 15.56
CA ASN A 227 -5.61 26.03 15.82
C ASN A 227 -4.46 25.00 15.75
N ALA A 228 -3.22 25.46 15.86
CA ALA A 228 -2.04 24.60 15.78
C ALA A 228 -1.98 23.54 16.92
N GLU A 229 -2.51 23.84 18.10
CA GLU A 229 -2.54 22.89 19.22
C GLU A 229 -3.55 21.76 18.96
N GLN A 230 -4.75 22.10 18.48
CA GLN A 230 -5.76 21.12 18.06
C GLN A 230 -5.23 20.27 16.90
N SER A 231 -4.60 20.89 15.90
CA SER A 231 -3.89 20.19 14.82
C SER A 231 -2.86 19.19 15.37
N ARG A 232 -2.03 19.60 16.33
CA ARG A 232 -1.04 18.71 16.95
C ARG A 232 -1.68 17.47 17.57
N ARG A 233 -2.82 17.64 18.27
CA ARG A 233 -3.57 16.51 18.84
C ARG A 233 -4.10 15.57 17.77
N PHE A 234 -4.63 16.09 16.66
CA PHE A 234 -5.04 15.25 15.53
C PHE A 234 -3.86 14.48 14.94
N HIS A 235 -2.69 15.10 14.76
CA HIS A 235 -1.50 14.40 14.26
C HIS A 235 -1.07 13.25 15.18
N GLN A 236 -1.03 13.50 16.50
CA GLN A 236 -0.66 12.49 17.50
C GLN A 236 -1.65 11.34 17.54
N GLN A 237 -2.95 11.62 17.54
CA GLN A 237 -3.98 10.59 17.51
C GLN A 237 -4.01 9.84 16.17
N ALA A 238 -3.71 10.49 15.04
CA ALA A 238 -3.59 9.84 13.74
C ALA A 238 -2.41 8.86 13.68
N ILE A 239 -1.23 9.26 14.20
CA ILE A 239 -0.09 8.35 14.34
C ILE A 239 -0.48 7.14 15.20
N LEU A 240 -1.09 7.39 16.36
CA LEU A 240 -1.55 6.33 17.26
C LEU A 240 -2.55 5.38 16.55
N ASN A 241 -3.52 5.94 15.81
CA ASN A 241 -4.48 5.17 15.03
C ASN A 241 -3.77 4.26 14.02
N CYS A 242 -2.85 4.79 13.21
CA CYS A 242 -2.08 4.00 12.24
C CYS A 242 -1.38 2.81 12.91
N LEU A 243 -0.68 3.03 14.02
CA LEU A 243 0.03 1.94 14.73
C LEU A 243 -0.93 0.91 15.33
N GLN A 244 -2.04 1.37 15.94
CA GLN A 244 -3.04 0.47 16.50
C GLN A 244 -3.77 -0.34 15.42
N TRP A 245 -4.01 0.24 14.25
CA TRP A 245 -4.58 -0.47 13.11
C TRP A 245 -3.65 -1.55 12.61
N ILE A 246 -2.34 -1.30 12.52
CA ILE A 246 -1.34 -2.33 12.18
C ILE A 246 -1.34 -3.44 13.23
N VAL A 247 -1.31 -3.09 14.52
CA VAL A 247 -1.34 -4.08 15.62
C VAL A 247 -2.59 -4.96 15.56
N SER A 248 -3.77 -4.35 15.41
CA SER A 248 -5.03 -5.10 15.29
C SER A 248 -5.13 -5.93 14.01
N GLY A 249 -4.54 -5.47 12.91
CA GLY A 249 -4.44 -6.22 11.65
C GLY A 249 -3.70 -7.56 11.80
N VAL A 250 -2.79 -7.68 12.76
CA VAL A 250 -2.16 -8.97 13.13
C VAL A 250 -3.21 -9.92 13.69
N GLY A 251 -4.02 -9.49 14.67
CA GLY A 251 -5.11 -10.31 15.22
C GLY A 251 -6.17 -10.68 14.18
N GLU A 252 -6.42 -9.81 13.20
CA GLU A 252 -7.41 -10.01 12.14
C GLU A 252 -6.90 -10.81 10.92
N GLY A 253 -5.58 -10.97 10.77
CA GLY A 253 -5.00 -11.85 9.75
C GLY A 253 -4.72 -11.20 8.42
N VAL A 254 -4.64 -9.87 8.43
CA VAL A 254 -4.25 -9.06 7.29
C VAL A 254 -2.86 -9.48 6.81
N TYR A 255 -1.96 -9.74 7.75
CA TYR A 255 -0.54 -10.04 7.51
C TYR A 255 -0.22 -11.56 7.46
N GLY A 256 -1.21 -12.40 7.20
CA GLY A 256 -1.01 -13.85 7.10
C GLY A 256 -1.11 -14.60 8.45
N PRO A 257 -0.50 -15.79 8.56
CA PRO A 257 -0.74 -16.71 9.68
C PRO A 257 0.04 -16.37 10.96
N LYS A 258 1.15 -15.63 10.89
CA LYS A 258 1.96 -15.27 12.08
C LYS A 258 1.25 -14.20 12.91
N ARG A 259 0.62 -14.58 14.02
CA ARG A 259 -0.23 -13.70 14.85
C ARG A 259 0.43 -13.14 16.11
N PHE A 260 1.69 -13.50 16.37
CA PHE A 260 2.40 -13.13 17.59
C PHE A 260 3.51 -12.12 17.30
N PHE A 261 3.76 -11.22 18.24
CA PHE A 261 4.87 -10.26 18.20
C PHE A 261 6.06 -10.83 18.94
N LEU A 262 7.06 -11.30 18.21
CA LEU A 262 8.22 -12.01 18.74
C LEU A 262 9.51 -11.27 18.39
N ALA A 263 10.54 -11.42 19.23
CA ALA A 263 11.84 -10.81 19.00
C ALA A 263 12.63 -11.55 17.91
N ASP A 264 12.74 -12.87 18.04
CA ASP A 264 13.59 -13.69 17.18
C ASP A 264 12.92 -14.12 15.86
N ASP A 265 11.59 -14.06 15.79
CA ASP A 265 10.81 -14.36 14.57
C ASP A 265 9.74 -13.28 14.34
N PRO A 266 10.12 -12.09 13.85
CA PRO A 266 9.19 -11.00 13.65
C PRO A 266 8.10 -11.36 12.64
N ASN A 267 6.85 -11.08 13.00
CA ASN A 267 5.74 -11.18 12.07
C ASN A 267 5.83 -10.09 10.97
N PRO A 268 5.06 -10.21 9.87
CA PRO A 268 5.17 -9.23 8.79
C PRO A 268 4.77 -7.81 9.20
N ALA A 269 3.89 -7.61 10.18
CA ALA A 269 3.54 -6.27 10.67
C ALA A 269 4.71 -5.58 11.39
N GLN A 270 5.53 -6.34 12.12
CA GLN A 270 6.79 -5.85 12.71
C GLN A 270 7.76 -5.38 11.61
N LYS A 271 7.91 -6.16 10.53
CA LYS A 271 8.73 -5.79 9.37
C LYS A 271 8.16 -4.59 8.59
N LEU A 272 6.84 -4.50 8.45
CA LEU A 272 6.16 -3.35 7.84
C LEU A 272 6.50 -2.08 8.60
N PHE A 273 6.34 -2.09 9.92
CA PHE A 273 6.64 -0.93 10.77
C PHE A 273 8.11 -0.52 10.67
N GLU A 274 9.04 -1.48 10.85
CA GLU A 274 10.48 -1.22 10.71
C GLU A 274 10.81 -0.55 9.37
N LYS A 275 10.36 -1.15 8.26
CA LYS A 275 10.69 -0.68 6.92
C LYS A 275 10.03 0.64 6.57
N ALA A 276 8.83 0.89 7.08
CA ALA A 276 8.15 2.18 6.94
C ALA A 276 8.89 3.28 7.71
N VAL A 277 9.35 2.99 8.94
CA VAL A 277 10.14 3.94 9.73
C VAL A 277 11.49 4.23 9.06
N ILE A 278 12.17 3.24 8.48
CA ILE A 278 13.38 3.46 7.67
C ILE A 278 13.11 4.41 6.49
N ARG A 279 11.92 4.30 5.90
CA ARG A 279 11.45 5.07 4.73
C ARG A 279 10.60 6.28 5.11
N MET A 280 10.73 6.80 6.34
CA MET A 280 9.95 7.94 6.83
C MET A 280 10.47 9.28 6.26
N GLY A 281 10.58 9.34 4.93
CA GLY A 281 10.90 10.49 4.12
C GLY A 281 9.75 10.83 3.18
N ARG A 282 9.94 11.83 2.32
CA ARG A 282 8.88 12.31 1.41
C ARG A 282 8.65 11.39 0.21
N ASP A 283 9.70 10.71 -0.24
CA ASP A 283 9.75 9.91 -1.47
C ASP A 283 9.60 8.41 -1.22
N GLY A 284 9.40 8.00 0.04
CA GLY A 284 9.27 6.59 0.41
C GLY A 284 10.58 5.80 0.32
N ARG A 285 11.72 6.48 0.15
CA ARG A 285 13.04 5.84 0.12
C ARG A 285 13.67 5.84 1.52
N PRO A 286 14.63 4.94 1.79
CA PRO A 286 15.41 4.99 3.02
C PRO A 286 16.05 6.36 3.23
N THR A 287 15.90 6.94 4.41
CA THR A 287 16.40 8.31 4.70
C THR A 287 17.90 8.36 5.03
N SER A 288 18.57 7.22 5.04
CA SER A 288 20.02 7.05 5.23
C SER A 288 20.46 5.77 4.51
N GLU A 289 21.73 5.70 4.11
CA GLU A 289 22.35 4.47 3.59
C GLU A 289 22.37 3.37 4.66
N SER A 290 22.67 3.74 5.90
CA SER A 290 22.52 2.85 7.05
C SER A 290 21.05 2.73 7.42
N ARG A 291 20.48 1.54 7.19
CA ARG A 291 19.10 1.20 7.61
C ARG A 291 18.89 1.38 9.11
N ARG A 292 19.91 1.05 9.91
CA ARG A 292 19.88 1.23 11.37
C ARG A 292 19.75 2.71 11.72
N ASP A 293 20.59 3.56 11.13
CA ASP A 293 20.59 4.99 11.42
C ASP A 293 19.29 5.65 10.96
N ALA A 294 18.79 5.26 9.78
CA ALA A 294 17.49 5.69 9.28
C ALA A 294 16.38 5.34 10.28
N TYR A 295 16.35 4.09 10.73
CA TYR A 295 15.37 3.65 11.71
C TYR A 295 15.51 4.43 13.03
N GLU A 296 16.68 4.47 13.64
CA GLU A 296 16.89 5.12 14.94
C GLU A 296 16.51 6.60 14.91
N LYS A 297 16.93 7.34 13.88
CA LYS A 297 16.63 8.77 13.71
C LYS A 297 15.13 9.01 13.53
N ASN A 298 14.48 8.26 12.64
CA ASN A 298 13.05 8.43 12.37
C ASN A 298 12.18 7.96 13.53
N ARG A 299 12.60 6.89 14.22
CA ARG A 299 11.95 6.38 15.42
C ARG A 299 12.00 7.39 16.56
N ARG A 300 13.16 8.04 16.80
CA ARG A 300 13.29 9.15 17.76
C ARG A 300 12.40 10.34 17.40
N ARG A 301 12.29 10.68 16.11
CA ARG A 301 11.40 11.74 15.62
C ARG A 301 9.93 11.43 15.88
N LEU A 302 9.49 10.17 15.72
CA LEU A 302 8.14 9.75 16.12
C LEU A 302 7.93 9.90 17.64
N ASP A 303 8.88 9.44 18.45
CA ASP A 303 8.77 9.49 19.91
C ASP A 303 8.71 10.88 20.51
N SER A 304 9.50 11.80 19.97
CA SER A 304 9.55 13.19 20.41
C SER A 304 8.33 13.99 19.95
N PHE A 305 7.67 13.55 18.87
CA PHE A 305 6.45 14.17 18.38
C PHE A 305 5.22 13.82 19.24
N MET A 306 5.17 12.60 19.77
CA MET A 306 4.12 12.15 20.67
C MET A 306 4.12 12.94 22.00
N PRO A 307 2.96 13.05 22.70
CA PRO A 307 2.89 13.78 23.96
C PRO A 307 3.97 13.31 24.94
N SER A 308 4.62 14.26 25.60
CA SER A 308 5.41 13.95 26.79
C SER A 308 4.48 13.34 27.85
N PRO A 309 4.99 12.48 28.75
CA PRO A 309 4.22 11.98 29.87
C PRO A 309 3.90 13.14 30.84
N SER A 310 2.89 13.94 30.49
CA SER A 310 2.39 15.05 31.29
C SER A 310 1.45 14.53 32.38
N PRO A 311 1.21 15.27 33.47
CA PRO A 311 0.29 14.83 34.53
C PRO A 311 -1.20 14.90 34.17
N THR A 312 -1.59 15.30 32.95
CA THR A 312 -3.01 15.27 32.52
C THR A 312 -3.42 13.85 32.14
N ALA A 313 -4.62 13.41 32.53
CA ALA A 313 -5.05 12.01 32.38
C ALA A 313 -5.09 11.54 30.90
N GLY A 314 -5.56 12.39 29.97
CA GLY A 314 -5.68 12.05 28.55
C GLY A 314 -4.34 11.82 27.84
N GLY A 315 -3.37 12.74 28.02
CA GLY A 315 -2.05 12.62 27.39
C GLY A 315 -1.24 11.40 27.88
N ARG A 316 -1.46 10.96 29.13
CA ARG A 316 -0.85 9.73 29.66
C ARG A 316 -1.39 8.47 29.00
N GLU A 317 -2.70 8.42 28.74
CA GLU A 317 -3.30 7.24 28.11
C GLU A 317 -2.88 7.09 26.66
N GLU A 318 -2.92 8.18 25.88
CA GLU A 318 -2.46 8.19 24.48
C GLU A 318 -0.99 7.77 24.38
N ARG A 319 -0.12 8.34 25.24
CA ARG A 319 1.29 7.98 25.28
C ARG A 319 1.48 6.50 25.62
N ARG A 320 0.78 5.98 26.62
CA ARG A 320 0.84 4.55 27.00
C ARG A 320 0.39 3.64 25.86
N LYS A 321 -0.69 3.99 25.15
CA LYS A 321 -1.19 3.22 24.00
C LYS A 321 -0.17 3.20 22.86
N TYR A 322 0.43 4.35 22.59
CA TYR A 322 1.50 4.49 21.60
C TYR A 322 2.73 3.66 21.98
N ASP A 323 3.24 3.82 23.21
CA ASP A 323 4.42 3.09 23.69
C ASP A 323 4.19 1.57 23.63
N ASN A 324 2.98 1.11 23.96
CA ASN A 324 2.61 -0.30 23.82
C ASN A 324 2.59 -0.76 22.36
N ALA A 325 1.99 0.01 21.45
CA ALA A 325 1.92 -0.34 20.03
C ALA A 325 3.33 -0.43 19.43
N VAL A 326 4.18 0.55 19.70
CA VAL A 326 5.58 0.51 19.29
C VAL A 326 6.30 -0.69 19.91
N ARG A 327 6.20 -0.90 21.23
CA ARG A 327 6.88 -2.02 21.89
C ARG A 327 6.55 -3.36 21.22
N MET A 328 5.31 -3.53 20.76
CA MET A 328 4.90 -4.72 20.01
C MET A 328 5.55 -4.74 18.60
N LEU A 329 5.47 -3.63 17.85
CA LEU A 329 5.94 -3.53 16.47
C LEU A 329 7.48 -3.53 16.32
N SER A 330 8.20 -3.05 17.31
CA SER A 330 9.67 -2.94 17.34
C SER A 330 10.34 -4.03 18.16
N ARG A 331 9.61 -5.05 18.61
CA ARG A 331 10.11 -6.05 19.58
C ARG A 331 11.37 -6.78 19.10
N HIS A 332 11.52 -6.94 17.79
CA HIS A 332 12.65 -7.60 17.13
C HIS A 332 13.85 -6.71 16.90
N LEU A 333 13.75 -5.42 17.26
CA LEU A 333 14.81 -4.44 17.08
C LEU A 333 15.46 -4.14 18.41
N SER A 334 16.77 -3.87 18.36
CA SER A 334 17.51 -3.43 19.55
C SER A 334 16.88 -2.16 20.13
N PRO A 335 16.85 -2.03 21.47
CA PRO A 335 16.41 -0.80 22.11
C PRO A 335 17.20 0.40 21.59
N ILE A 336 16.52 1.52 21.38
CA ILE A 336 17.18 2.79 21.07
C ILE A 336 17.61 3.40 22.41
N ASN A 337 18.92 3.60 22.55
CA ASN A 337 19.51 4.32 23.68
C ASN A 337 19.20 5.82 23.61
#